data_AF-A0A091ATE1-F1
#
_entry.id   AF-A0A091ATE1-F1
#
_cell.length_a   1.000
_cell.length_b   1.000
_cell.length_c   1.000
_cell.angle_alpha   90.00
_cell.angle_beta   90.00
_cell.angle_gamma   90.00
#
_symmetry.space_group_name_H-M   'P 1'
#
loop_
_entity.id
_entity.type
_entity.pdbx_description
1 polymer ?
#
loop_
_entity_poly.entity_id
_entity_poly.type
_entity_poly.pdbx_seq_one_letter_code
_entity_poly.pdbx_strand_id
1 'polypeptide(L)'
;MAAAQAAIASAERAQPRGEAAQALDEAHQLYAQAQAAMAKKKYKDALRWADEAHASADLAGARARLANARIEVEEKSARNADLRRQLLVVPQR
;
A
#
# COMPACT_ATOMS: atom_id res chain seq x y z
N MET A 1 12.85 -8.30 12.53
CA MET A 1 12.86 -9.27 11.40
C MET A 1 11.50 -9.89 11.16
N ALA A 2 10.88 -10.62 12.12
CA ALA A 2 9.55 -11.21 11.92
C ALA A 2 8.45 -10.17 11.64
N ALA A 3 8.46 -9.03 12.33
CA ALA A 3 7.53 -7.92 12.09
C ALA A 3 7.63 -7.36 10.65
N ALA A 4 8.85 -7.10 10.18
CA ALA A 4 9.09 -6.64 8.81
C ALA A 4 8.55 -7.63 7.75
N GLN A 5 8.79 -8.92 7.95
CA GLN A 5 8.26 -9.96 7.05
C GLN A 5 6.73 -10.00 7.04
N ALA A 6 6.09 -9.89 8.21
CA ALA A 6 4.65 -9.86 8.33
C ALA A 6 4.04 -8.62 7.64
N ALA A 7 4.70 -7.46 7.77
CA ALA A 7 4.28 -6.23 7.10
C ALA A 7 4.41 -6.32 5.57
N ILE A 8 5.51 -6.86 5.06
CA ILE A 8 5.70 -7.12 3.62
C ILE A 8 4.59 -8.05 3.10
N ALA A 9 4.34 -9.18 3.76
CA ALA A 9 3.27 -10.10 3.36
C ALA A 9 1.86 -9.48 3.47
N SER A 10 1.66 -8.52 4.38
CA SER A 10 0.41 -7.74 4.46
C SER A 10 0.28 -6.78 3.28
N ALA A 11 1.35 -6.07 2.94
CA ALA A 11 1.38 -5.14 1.82
C ALA A 11 1.23 -5.86 0.47
N GLU A 12 1.85 -7.02 0.27
CA GLU A 12 1.67 -7.87 -0.93
C GLU A 12 0.21 -8.26 -1.15
N ARG A 13 -0.50 -8.65 -0.08
CA ARG A 13 -1.93 -9.01 -0.15
C ARG A 13 -2.82 -7.84 -0.56
N ALA A 14 -2.38 -6.60 -0.36
CA ALA A 14 -3.10 -5.42 -0.81
C ALA A 14 -2.93 -5.16 -2.32
N GLN A 15 -2.12 -5.96 -3.04
CA GLN A 15 -1.84 -5.84 -4.47
C GLN A 15 -1.53 -4.39 -4.90
N PRO A 16 -0.49 -3.77 -4.32
CA PRO A 16 -0.21 -2.36 -4.52
C PRO A 16 0.15 -2.08 -5.98
N ARG A 17 -0.17 -0.87 -6.43
CA ARG A 17 0.13 -0.37 -7.79
C ARG A 17 0.75 1.02 -7.72
N GLY A 18 1.48 1.41 -8.76
CA GLY A 18 2.13 2.72 -8.84
C GLY A 18 3.07 2.98 -7.66
N GLU A 19 2.93 4.13 -7.00
CA GLU A 19 3.74 4.53 -5.84
C GLU A 19 3.66 3.56 -4.65
N ALA A 20 2.56 2.81 -4.53
CA ALA A 20 2.44 1.79 -3.49
C ALA A 20 3.34 0.58 -3.80
N ALA A 21 3.46 0.20 -5.09
CA ALA A 21 4.32 -0.90 -5.51
C ALA A 21 5.80 -0.55 -5.33
N GLN A 22 6.17 0.70 -5.65
CA GLN A 22 7.54 1.20 -5.42
C GLN A 22 7.95 1.11 -3.94
N ALA A 23 7.05 1.46 -3.02
CA ALA A 23 7.31 1.33 -1.59
C ALA A 23 7.43 -0.14 -1.13
N LEU A 24 6.68 -1.05 -1.77
CA LEU A 24 6.81 -2.48 -1.50
C LEU A 24 8.16 -3.03 -2.01
N ASP A 25 8.59 -2.63 -3.20
CA ASP A 25 9.90 -3.00 -3.76
C ASP A 25 11.04 -2.52 -2.85
N GLU A 26 10.95 -1.29 -2.33
CA GLU A 26 11.89 -0.75 -1.35
C GLU A 26 11.91 -1.61 -0.06
N ALA A 27 10.74 -1.99 0.45
CA ALA A 27 10.64 -2.88 1.62
C ALA A 27 11.33 -4.23 1.38
N HIS A 28 11.20 -4.83 0.20
CA HIS A 28 11.90 -6.06 -0.16
C HIS A 28 13.43 -5.87 -0.18
N GLN A 29 13.92 -4.78 -0.76
CA GLN A 29 15.35 -4.48 -0.82
C GLN A 29 15.94 -4.28 0.57
N LEU A 30 15.26 -3.52 1.43
CA LEU A 30 15.68 -3.29 2.82
C LEU A 30 15.67 -4.59 3.64
N TYR A 31 14.66 -5.43 3.45
CA TYR A 31 14.60 -6.73 4.12
C TYR A 31 15.72 -7.68 3.67
N ALA A 32 16.06 -7.67 2.38
CA ALA A 32 17.23 -8.41 1.87
C ALA A 32 18.55 -7.90 2.48
N GLN A 33 18.70 -6.59 2.65
CA GLN A 33 19.85 -6.00 3.36
C GLN A 33 19.88 -6.41 4.84
N ALA A 34 18.73 -6.45 5.50
CA ALA A 34 18.60 -6.93 6.88
C ALA A 34 19.06 -8.39 7.02
N GLN A 35 18.64 -9.27 6.11
CA GLN A 35 19.10 -10.66 6.07
C GLN A 35 20.60 -10.79 5.83
N ALA A 36 21.15 -10.02 4.88
CA ALA A 36 22.58 -10.01 4.60
C ALA A 36 23.41 -9.52 5.81
N ALA A 37 22.94 -8.50 6.51
CA ALA A 37 23.57 -8.02 7.75
C ALA A 37 23.48 -9.05 8.88
N MET A 38 22.34 -9.72 9.02
CA MET A 38 22.14 -10.80 10.00
C MET A 38 23.10 -11.96 9.76
N ALA A 39 23.26 -12.40 8.51
CA ALA A 39 24.21 -13.45 8.13
C ALA A 39 25.66 -13.08 8.47
N LYS A 40 26.00 -11.79 8.41
CA LYS A 40 27.31 -11.23 8.80
C LYS A 40 27.43 -10.95 10.30
N LYS A 41 26.44 -11.35 11.12
CA LYS A 41 26.35 -11.07 12.57
C LYS A 41 26.35 -9.57 12.92
N LYS A 42 26.01 -8.70 11.96
CA LYS A 42 25.86 -7.26 12.14
C LYS A 42 24.47 -6.94 12.67
N TYR A 43 24.17 -7.35 13.90
CA TYR A 43 22.81 -7.35 14.43
C TYR A 43 22.18 -5.95 14.51
N LYS A 44 22.96 -4.91 14.82
CA LYS A 44 22.46 -3.51 14.85
C LYS A 44 22.04 -3.04 13.47
N ASP A 45 22.86 -3.28 12.45
CA ASP A 45 22.53 -2.94 11.06
C ASP A 45 21.34 -3.75 10.58
N ALA A 46 21.30 -5.05 10.90
CA ALA A 46 20.19 -5.92 10.55
C ALA A 46 18.86 -5.43 11.16
N LEU A 47 18.90 -4.96 12.41
CA LEU A 47 17.73 -4.39 13.07
C LEU A 47 17.30 -3.10 12.39
N ARG A 48 18.23 -2.17 12.14
CA ARG A 48 17.94 -0.90 11.43
C ARG A 48 17.29 -1.15 10.07
N TRP A 49 17.90 -2.01 9.24
CA TRP A 49 17.35 -2.35 7.93
C TRP A 49 15.99 -3.04 8.02
N ALA A 50 15.76 -3.90 9.03
CA ALA A 50 14.47 -4.53 9.23
C ALA A 50 13.38 -3.52 9.64
N ASP A 51 13.71 -2.54 10.48
CA ASP A 51 12.78 -1.48 10.88
C ASP A 51 12.44 -0.55 9.72
N GLU A 52 13.42 -0.21 8.88
CA GLU A 52 13.18 0.53 7.63
C GLU A 52 12.30 -0.28 6.67
N ALA A 53 12.56 -1.59 6.50
CA ALA A 53 11.73 -2.46 5.67
C ALA A 53 10.27 -2.50 6.16
N HIS A 54 10.08 -2.54 7.48
CA HIS A 54 8.76 -2.48 8.10
C HIS A 54 8.03 -1.17 7.76
N ALA A 55 8.72 -0.04 7.92
CA ALA A 55 8.15 1.28 7.61
C ALA A 55 7.78 1.43 6.12
N SER A 56 8.62 0.96 5.19
CA SER A 56 8.32 0.99 3.75
C SER A 56 7.15 0.07 3.40
N ALA A 57 7.01 -1.10 4.05
CA ALA A 57 5.87 -1.98 3.84
C ALA A 57 4.55 -1.36 4.36
N ASP A 58 4.58 -0.71 5.52
CA ASP A 58 3.43 0.02 6.06
C ASP A 58 3.02 1.18 5.14
N LEU A 59 4.00 1.91 4.59
CA LEU A 59 3.79 2.95 3.60
C LEU A 59 3.12 2.39 2.33
N ALA A 60 3.59 1.26 1.82
CA ALA A 60 3.00 0.58 0.68
C ALA A 60 1.52 0.22 0.94
N GLY A 61 1.23 -0.37 2.11
CA GLY A 61 -0.14 -0.70 2.51
C GLY A 61 -1.04 0.53 2.70
N ALA A 62 -0.51 1.64 3.22
CA ALA A 62 -1.24 2.89 3.34
C ALA A 62 -1.55 3.52 1.96
N ARG A 63 -0.57 3.53 1.05
CA ARG A 63 -0.75 4.04 -0.32
C ARG A 63 -1.74 3.20 -1.12
N ALA A 64 -1.71 1.86 -0.98
CA ALA A 64 -2.67 0.98 -1.64
C ALA A 64 -4.11 1.27 -1.16
N ARG A 65 -4.31 1.42 0.15
CA ARG A 65 -5.62 1.80 0.73
C ARG A 65 -6.09 3.16 0.22
N LEU A 66 -5.19 4.14 0.15
CA LEU A 66 -5.50 5.48 -0.38
C LEU A 66 -5.92 5.42 -1.86
N ALA A 67 -5.21 4.65 -2.69
CA ALA A 67 -5.56 4.50 -4.10
C ALA A 67 -6.95 3.89 -4.28
N ASN A 68 -7.26 2.82 -3.53
CA ASN A 68 -8.58 2.18 -3.58
C ASN A 68 -9.70 3.13 -3.11
N ALA A 69 -9.47 3.89 -2.03
CA ALA A 69 -10.43 4.87 -1.54
C ALA A 69 -10.71 5.98 -2.57
N ARG A 70 -9.70 6.43 -3.32
CA ARG A 70 -9.87 7.41 -4.40
C ARG A 70 -10.74 6.86 -5.53
N ILE A 71 -10.49 5.63 -5.98
CA ILE A 71 -11.29 4.95 -7.00
C ILE A 71 -12.76 4.86 -6.54
N GLU A 72 -13.00 4.44 -5.29
CA GLU A 72 -14.35 4.31 -4.75
C GLU A 72 -15.10 5.66 -4.71
N VAL A 73 -14.41 6.74 -4.33
CA VAL A 73 -14.99 8.10 -4.34
C VAL A 73 -15.33 8.54 -5.77
N GLU A 74 -14.41 8.33 -6.72
CA GLU A 74 -14.64 8.65 -8.14
C GLU A 74 -15.85 7.88 -8.70
N GLU A 75 -15.94 6.57 -8.49
CA GLU A 75 -17.08 5.74 -8.91
C GLU A 75 -18.40 6.19 -8.28
N LYS A 76 -18.41 6.51 -6.98
CA LYS A 76 -19.62 7.01 -6.30
C LYS A 76 -20.01 8.39 -6.82
N SER A 77 -19.04 9.26 -7.12
CA SER A 77 -19.31 10.58 -7.68
C SER A 77 -19.89 10.50 -9.09
N ALA A 78 -19.37 9.62 -9.94
CA ALA A 78 -19.86 9.39 -11.30
C ALA A 78 -21.29 8.84 -11.27
N ARG A 79 -21.57 7.86 -10.40
CA ARG A 79 -22.93 7.34 -10.19
C ARG A 79 -23.91 8.41 -9.72
N ASN A 80 -23.52 9.26 -8.78
CA ASN A 80 -24.37 10.36 -8.32
C ASN A 80 -24.66 11.38 -9.43
N ALA A 81 -23.65 11.70 -10.25
CA ALA A 81 -23.84 12.61 -11.38
C ALA A 81 -24.82 12.01 -12.40
N ASP A 82 -24.72 10.72 -12.68
CA ASP A 82 -25.62 10.01 -13.59
C ASP A 82 -27.06 9.96 -13.04
N LEU A 83 -27.24 9.58 -11.77
CA LEU A 83 -28.56 9.56 -11.11
C LEU A 83 -29.22 10.95 -11.11
N ARG A 84 -28.45 12.02 -10.88
CA ARG A 84 -28.97 13.40 -10.96
C ARG A 84 -29.44 13.74 -12.37
N ARG A 85 -28.73 13.29 -13.41
CA ARG A 85 -29.16 13.48 -14.81
C ARG A 85 -30.46 12.73 -15.08
N GLN A 86 -30.58 11.48 -14.62
CA GLN A 86 -31.80 10.68 -14.79
C GLN A 86 -33.00 11.33 -14.09
N LEU A 87 -32.84 11.81 -12.86
CA LEU A 87 -33.92 12.50 -12.12
C LEU A 87 -34.38 13.80 -12.79
N LEU A 88 -33.48 14.54 -13.44
CA LEU A 88 -33.83 15.77 -14.16
C LEU A 88 -34.56 15.49 -15.50
N VAL A 89 -34.40 14.30 -16.07
CA VAL A 89 -35.03 13.88 -17.33
C VAL A 89 -36.40 13.23 -17.10
N VAL A 90 -36.76 12.88 -15.87
CA VAL A 90 -38.13 12.46 -15.52
C VAL A 90 -38.91 13.71 -15.09
N PRO A 91 -39.65 14.39 -16.00
CA PRO A 91 -40.52 15.47 -15.57
C PRO A 91 -41.60 14.89 -14.66
N GLN A 92 -41.78 15.51 -13.49
CA GLN A 92 -42.86 15.18 -12.57
C GLN A 92 -44.18 15.24 -13.35
N ARG A 93 -44.84 14.08 -13.48
CA ARG A 93 -46.23 13.98 -13.93
C ARG A 93 -47.17 14.18 -12.75
#